data_AF-A0A133XJX4-F1
#
_entry.id   AF-A0A133XJX4-F1
#
_cell.length_a   1.000
_cell.length_b   1.000
_cell.length_c   1.000
_cell.angle_alpha   90.00
_cell.angle_beta   90.00
_cell.angle_gamma   90.00
#
_symmetry.space_group_name_H-M   'P 1'
#
loop_
_entity.id
_entity.type
_entity.pdbx_description
1 polymer ?
#
loop_
_entity_poly.entity_id
_entity_poly.type
_entity_poly.pdbx_seq_one_letter_code
_entity_poly.pdbx_strand_id
1 'polypeptide(L)'
;MRLPLWLLVASFFLPAATPAADFGSKDGPEPANIDQISRFLRKDPYDLELLISFGTSKGGSAGHLALAIRDGVPGDDLVYSANFYADRTDKHATGFYTKDLMVGIPKKEYLFKTTSSLDDTASFGLDFGEIYKRSVIGVRVYGVPANEKEALVAYFNRINDDYHQQSSNTEYHDREIKYDYMHLNCAKTIGVAFKFGAGYQDLEISGVRLFSRVRVVAAANANIPTEMAMKLIEEWHKRGFGMDVVLYKKYGASTYIDPHEEEQVMFKDLPNRFPSVLSRDFRREQGAYEDFDNLYAMYLLYNMGKYSVLLNERTKLLATEKSKNPMPYPGAAELAKRSAKSDSAKYRRHLLFKPKGTRIGETADNTHLYNFSESDKRAP
;
A
#
# COMPACT_ATOMS: atom_id res chain seq x y z
N MET A 1 66.02 -48.03 -13.26
CA MET A 1 64.59 -48.02 -12.90
C MET A 1 64.31 -46.76 -12.08
N ARG A 2 63.55 -45.81 -12.61
CA ARG A 2 63.09 -44.60 -11.89
C ARG A 2 61.55 -44.61 -11.96
N LEU A 3 60.87 -44.71 -10.83
CA LEU A 3 59.43 -44.45 -10.73
C LEU A 3 59.21 -42.95 -10.48
N PRO A 4 58.21 -42.30 -11.10
CA PRO A 4 57.80 -40.96 -10.74
C PRO A 4 56.75 -41.01 -9.62
N LEU A 5 56.98 -40.20 -8.59
CA LEU A 5 56.05 -39.95 -7.49
C LEU A 5 54.97 -38.96 -7.97
N TRP A 6 53.72 -39.42 -8.06
CA TRP A 6 52.57 -38.54 -8.32
C TRP A 6 52.03 -38.00 -6.99
N LEU A 7 52.09 -36.67 -6.83
CA LEU A 7 51.44 -35.95 -5.73
C LEU A 7 50.03 -35.54 -6.17
N LEU A 8 49.03 -36.16 -5.56
CA LEU A 8 47.61 -35.82 -5.72
C LEU A 8 47.28 -34.68 -4.75
N VAL A 9 47.09 -33.46 -5.26
CA VAL A 9 46.60 -32.32 -4.48
C VAL A 9 45.08 -32.33 -4.55
N ALA A 10 44.43 -32.73 -3.47
CA ALA A 10 42.99 -32.60 -3.30
C ALA A 10 42.66 -31.17 -2.85
N SER A 11 42.17 -30.33 -3.76
CA SER A 11 41.65 -29.01 -3.43
C SER A 11 40.27 -29.14 -2.79
N PHE A 12 40.19 -28.97 -1.48
CA PHE A 12 38.92 -28.78 -0.76
C PHE A 12 38.38 -27.37 -1.08
N PHE A 13 37.35 -27.30 -1.93
CA PHE A 13 36.51 -26.11 -2.03
C PHE A 13 35.62 -26.06 -0.80
N LEU A 14 35.98 -25.22 0.18
CA LEU A 14 35.04 -24.80 1.22
C LEU A 14 34.04 -23.82 0.58
N PRO A 15 32.72 -24.07 0.64
CA PRO A 15 31.74 -23.10 0.18
C PRO A 15 31.87 -21.84 1.03
N ALA A 16 32.03 -20.69 0.37
CA ALA A 16 32.01 -19.40 1.04
C ALA A 16 30.67 -19.24 1.76
N ALA A 17 30.72 -19.05 3.08
CA ALA A 17 29.53 -18.71 3.85
C ALA A 17 29.01 -17.36 3.32
N THR A 18 27.86 -17.38 2.67
CA THR A 18 27.11 -16.16 2.37
C THR A 18 26.83 -15.46 3.70
N PRO A 19 27.18 -14.17 3.85
CA PRO A 19 26.86 -13.45 5.08
C PRO A 19 25.36 -13.51 5.33
N ALA A 20 24.97 -13.82 6.58
CA ALA A 20 23.57 -13.85 6.97
C ALA A 20 22.95 -12.48 6.71
N ALA A 21 21.77 -12.45 6.09
CA ALA A 21 21.08 -11.22 5.77
C ALA A 21 20.70 -10.46 7.06
N ASP A 22 20.88 -9.14 7.05
CA ASP A 22 20.59 -8.28 8.18
C ASP A 22 19.09 -8.11 8.42
N PHE A 23 18.70 -7.76 9.65
CA PHE A 23 17.30 -7.47 9.97
C PHE A 23 16.74 -6.34 9.11
N GLY A 24 15.56 -6.57 8.53
CA GLY A 24 14.91 -5.63 7.62
C GLY A 24 15.46 -5.65 6.20
N SER A 25 16.14 -6.73 5.83
CA SER A 25 16.50 -7.09 4.46
C SER A 25 15.73 -8.33 4.01
N LYS A 26 15.63 -8.52 2.69
CA LYS A 26 15.15 -9.79 2.11
C LYS A 26 15.97 -10.95 2.69
N ASP A 27 15.27 -12.02 3.06
CA ASP A 27 15.77 -13.23 3.72
C ASP A 27 16.47 -13.02 5.09
N GLY A 28 16.39 -11.80 5.63
CA GLY A 28 16.88 -11.49 6.98
C GLY A 28 15.93 -11.96 8.08
N PRO A 29 16.31 -11.82 9.36
CA PRO A 29 15.43 -12.19 10.47
C PRO A 29 14.12 -11.38 10.48
N GLU A 30 13.02 -12.06 10.79
CA GLU A 30 11.68 -11.47 10.91
C GLU A 30 11.37 -11.01 12.35
N PRO A 31 10.42 -10.08 12.56
CA PRO A 31 9.93 -9.76 13.90
C PRO A 31 9.35 -11.01 14.58
N ALA A 32 9.88 -11.37 15.75
CA ALA A 32 9.50 -12.62 16.45
C ALA A 32 8.04 -12.65 16.92
N ASN A 33 7.32 -11.52 16.90
CA ASN A 33 5.97 -11.38 17.41
C ASN A 33 4.91 -11.06 16.34
N ILE A 34 5.17 -11.35 15.06
CA ILE A 34 4.17 -11.20 13.97
C ILE A 34 2.82 -11.82 14.38
N ASP A 35 2.81 -13.08 14.81
CA ASP A 35 1.56 -13.77 15.18
C ASP A 35 0.83 -13.14 16.38
N GLN A 36 1.56 -12.50 17.29
CA GLN A 36 0.94 -11.81 18.42
C GLN A 36 0.19 -10.55 17.94
N ILE A 37 0.84 -9.74 17.09
CA ILE A 37 0.23 -8.52 16.56
C ILE A 37 -0.91 -8.85 15.61
N SER A 38 -0.76 -9.84 14.72
CA SER A 38 -1.86 -10.26 13.84
C SER A 38 -3.07 -10.76 14.63
N ARG A 39 -2.86 -11.57 15.68
CA ARG A 39 -3.97 -11.99 16.56
C ARG A 39 -4.62 -10.81 17.29
N PHE A 40 -3.83 -9.83 17.74
CA PHE A 40 -4.37 -8.62 18.36
C PHE A 40 -5.28 -7.84 17.41
N LEU A 41 -4.80 -7.55 16.19
CA LEU A 41 -5.57 -6.81 15.18
C LEU A 41 -6.83 -7.57 14.73
N ARG A 42 -6.78 -8.91 14.68
CA ARG A 42 -7.90 -9.79 14.33
C ARG A 42 -8.96 -9.96 15.42
N LYS A 43 -8.76 -9.41 16.62
CA LYS A 43 -9.84 -9.33 17.64
C LYS A 43 -11.01 -8.48 17.15
N ASP A 44 -10.74 -7.51 16.29
CA ASP A 44 -11.80 -6.75 15.62
C ASP A 44 -12.41 -7.57 14.48
N PRO A 45 -13.75 -7.59 14.31
CA PRO A 45 -14.44 -8.48 13.38
C PRO A 45 -14.56 -7.90 11.96
N TYR A 46 -13.47 -7.41 11.37
CA TYR A 46 -13.48 -6.93 9.98
C TYR A 46 -13.54 -8.10 8.98
N ASP A 47 -14.02 -7.85 7.77
CA ASP A 47 -14.17 -8.82 6.68
C ASP A 47 -13.18 -8.62 5.54
N LEU A 48 -12.91 -7.36 5.21
CA LEU A 48 -11.97 -6.92 4.19
C LEU A 48 -11.02 -5.88 4.78
N GLU A 49 -9.82 -5.77 4.22
CA GLU A 49 -8.93 -4.64 4.46
C GLU A 49 -8.31 -4.15 3.15
N LEU A 50 -8.67 -2.93 2.74
CA LEU A 50 -8.07 -2.28 1.58
C LEU A 50 -6.74 -1.66 1.99
N LEU A 51 -5.66 -2.16 1.41
CA LEU A 51 -4.29 -1.78 1.71
C LEU A 51 -3.82 -0.74 0.68
N ILE A 52 -3.51 0.45 1.16
CA ILE A 52 -3.06 1.61 0.39
C ILE A 52 -1.61 1.86 0.75
N SER A 53 -0.69 1.40 -0.09
CA SER A 53 0.75 1.55 0.14
C SER A 53 1.25 2.92 -0.32
N PHE A 54 2.21 3.47 0.41
CA PHE A 54 2.73 4.81 0.15
C PHE A 54 3.66 4.82 -1.07
N GLY A 55 3.68 5.93 -1.80
CA GLY A 55 4.58 6.14 -2.93
C GLY A 55 6.03 6.25 -2.47
N THR A 56 6.92 5.53 -3.16
CA THR A 56 8.37 5.49 -2.89
C THR A 56 9.20 6.22 -3.93
N SER A 57 8.63 6.53 -5.11
CA SER A 57 9.40 7.23 -6.14
C SER A 57 9.44 8.74 -5.90
N LYS A 58 10.58 9.36 -6.22
CA LYS A 58 10.75 10.82 -6.19
C LYS A 58 9.93 11.52 -7.29
N GLY A 59 9.53 10.78 -8.32
CA GLY A 59 8.77 11.25 -9.49
C GLY A 59 7.26 10.99 -9.43
N GLY A 60 6.70 10.73 -8.25
CA GLY A 60 5.24 10.64 -8.06
C GLY A 60 4.64 9.31 -8.51
N SER A 61 5.22 8.18 -8.11
CA SER A 61 4.52 6.91 -8.21
C SER A 61 3.32 7.00 -7.27
N ALA A 62 2.15 6.91 -7.88
CA ALA A 62 0.93 6.54 -7.19
C ALA A 62 1.23 5.32 -6.29
N GLY A 63 0.53 5.25 -5.17
CA GLY A 63 0.67 4.14 -4.23
C GLY A 63 0.33 2.80 -4.85
N HIS A 64 0.43 1.76 -4.06
CA HIS A 64 -0.09 0.45 -4.46
C HIS A 64 -1.42 0.20 -3.77
N LEU A 65 -2.32 -0.50 -4.46
CA LEU A 65 -3.62 -0.89 -3.92
C LEU A 65 -3.71 -2.42 -3.90
N ALA A 66 -3.96 -2.97 -2.72
CA ALA A 66 -4.18 -4.39 -2.52
C ALA A 66 -5.41 -4.61 -1.62
N LEU A 67 -5.98 -5.80 -1.67
CA LEU A 67 -7.16 -6.15 -0.87
C LEU A 67 -6.90 -7.41 -0.06
N ALA A 68 -6.89 -7.28 1.26
CA ALA A 68 -6.93 -8.44 2.14
C ALA A 68 -8.36 -8.93 2.30
N ILE A 69 -8.58 -10.21 2.07
CA ILE A 69 -9.83 -10.91 2.37
C ILE A 69 -9.58 -11.80 3.59
N ARG A 70 -10.34 -11.56 4.65
CA ARG A 70 -10.18 -12.27 5.91
C ARG A 70 -10.47 -13.76 5.74
N ASP A 71 -9.68 -14.56 6.44
CA ASP A 71 -9.80 -16.03 6.52
C ASP A 71 -9.56 -16.75 5.19
N GLY A 72 -8.92 -16.08 4.21
CA GLY A 72 -8.41 -16.73 3.01
C GLY A 72 -7.28 -17.73 3.29
N VAL A 73 -6.65 -17.66 4.47
CA VAL A 73 -5.65 -18.62 4.97
C VAL A 73 -5.93 -18.91 6.45
N PRO A 74 -5.77 -20.15 6.96
CA PRO A 74 -5.99 -20.45 8.37
C PRO A 74 -5.18 -19.54 9.31
N GLY A 75 -5.88 -18.76 10.13
CA GLY A 75 -5.26 -17.87 11.12
C GLY A 75 -4.59 -16.61 10.53
N ASP A 76 -4.87 -16.28 9.28
CA ASP A 76 -4.42 -15.06 8.60
C ASP A 76 -5.48 -14.57 7.58
N ASP A 77 -5.16 -13.49 6.89
CA ASP A 77 -5.91 -13.03 5.71
C ASP A 77 -5.11 -13.35 4.44
N LEU A 78 -5.77 -13.42 3.30
CA LEU A 78 -5.12 -13.51 2.00
C LEU A 78 -5.18 -12.15 1.30
N VAL A 79 -4.03 -11.58 0.96
CA VAL A 79 -3.91 -10.31 0.25
C VAL A 79 -3.83 -10.57 -1.24
N TYR A 80 -4.73 -9.95 -1.98
CA TYR A 80 -4.72 -9.89 -3.44
C TYR A 80 -4.12 -8.57 -3.91
N SER A 81 -3.08 -8.67 -4.72
CA SER A 81 -2.25 -7.55 -5.16
C SER A 81 -1.94 -7.69 -6.65
N ALA A 82 -2.06 -6.62 -7.42
CA ALA A 82 -1.63 -6.65 -8.81
C ALA A 82 -0.10 -6.66 -8.91
N ASN A 83 0.45 -7.61 -9.63
CA ASN A 83 1.87 -7.77 -9.84
C ASN A 83 2.36 -6.83 -10.95
N PHE A 84 3.16 -5.84 -10.57
CA PHE A 84 3.76 -4.87 -11.48
C PHE A 84 4.61 -5.53 -12.58
N TYR A 85 5.27 -6.64 -12.26
CA TYR A 85 6.19 -7.33 -13.18
C TYR A 85 5.47 -8.25 -14.17
N ALA A 86 4.16 -8.49 -14.00
CA ALA A 86 3.34 -9.25 -14.93
C ALA A 86 2.94 -8.43 -16.18
N ASP A 87 3.87 -7.63 -16.72
CA ASP A 87 3.70 -6.74 -17.88
C ASP A 87 4.19 -7.37 -19.20
N ARG A 88 4.82 -8.55 -19.11
CA ARG A 88 5.37 -9.32 -20.23
C ARG A 88 6.47 -8.58 -21.01
N THR A 89 7.18 -7.66 -20.37
CA THR A 89 8.36 -7.04 -20.98
C THR A 89 9.58 -7.96 -20.90
N ASP A 90 10.49 -7.87 -21.88
CA ASP A 90 11.73 -8.67 -21.89
C ASP A 90 12.58 -8.41 -20.63
N LYS A 91 12.52 -7.19 -20.07
CA LYS A 91 13.20 -6.81 -18.83
C LYS A 91 12.72 -7.65 -17.64
N HIS A 92 11.45 -8.04 -17.62
CA HIS A 92 10.85 -8.80 -16.52
C HIS A 92 10.74 -10.31 -16.80
N ALA A 93 11.25 -10.79 -17.95
CA ALA A 93 11.17 -12.20 -18.32
C ALA A 93 12.00 -13.12 -17.42
N THR A 94 13.05 -12.61 -16.76
CA THR A 94 13.91 -13.37 -15.85
C THR A 94 14.19 -12.60 -14.58
N GLY A 95 14.24 -13.29 -13.43
CA GLY A 95 14.54 -12.69 -12.13
C GLY A 95 13.35 -12.08 -11.40
N PHE A 96 12.15 -12.12 -12.00
CA PHE A 96 10.91 -11.60 -11.43
C PHE A 96 9.83 -12.67 -11.40
N TYR A 97 8.99 -12.62 -10.37
CA TYR A 97 7.76 -13.38 -10.34
C TYR A 97 6.80 -12.81 -11.40
N THR A 98 6.46 -13.58 -12.42
CA THR A 98 5.54 -13.16 -13.50
C THR A 98 4.45 -14.20 -13.78
N LYS A 99 4.34 -15.23 -12.92
CA LYS A 99 3.39 -16.33 -13.10
C LYS A 99 1.93 -15.86 -13.03
N ASP A 100 1.62 -14.89 -12.17
CA ASP A 100 0.27 -14.35 -12.00
C ASP A 100 0.24 -12.82 -12.07
N LEU A 101 -0.87 -12.29 -12.58
CA LEU A 101 -1.17 -10.86 -12.59
C LEU A 101 -1.76 -10.40 -11.25
N MET A 102 -2.64 -11.20 -10.65
CA MET A 102 -3.19 -11.00 -9.31
C MET A 102 -2.58 -12.01 -8.36
N VAL A 103 -1.62 -11.55 -7.56
CA VAL A 103 -0.91 -12.37 -6.58
C VAL A 103 -1.72 -12.48 -5.31
N GLY A 104 -1.89 -13.70 -4.80
CA GLY A 104 -2.49 -14.01 -3.51
C GLY A 104 -1.41 -14.42 -2.50
N ILE A 105 -1.25 -13.66 -1.41
CA ILE A 105 -0.20 -13.90 -0.42
C ILE A 105 -0.70 -13.69 1.02
N PRO A 106 -0.25 -14.46 2.03
CA PRO A 106 -0.69 -14.24 3.41
C PRO A 106 -0.39 -12.81 3.87
N LYS A 107 -1.33 -12.15 4.57
CA LYS A 107 -1.16 -10.75 4.98
C LYS A 107 0.03 -10.53 5.90
N LYS A 108 0.35 -11.48 6.77
CA LYS A 108 1.57 -11.43 7.58
C LYS A 108 2.81 -11.32 6.69
N GLU A 109 2.81 -12.05 5.59
CA GLU A 109 3.89 -12.04 4.62
C GLU A 109 3.94 -10.73 3.84
N TYR A 110 2.79 -10.33 3.28
CA TYR A 110 2.61 -9.05 2.60
C TYR A 110 3.16 -7.87 3.41
N LEU A 111 2.80 -7.80 4.70
CA LEU A 111 3.17 -6.67 5.54
C LEU A 111 4.54 -6.82 6.19
N PHE A 112 4.85 -7.96 6.82
CA PHE A 112 5.87 -8.02 7.88
C PHE A 112 7.01 -9.02 7.67
N LYS A 113 6.86 -9.99 6.76
CA LYS A 113 7.90 -11.01 6.56
C LYS A 113 9.01 -10.52 5.64
N THR A 114 10.12 -11.25 5.68
CA THR A 114 11.33 -11.02 4.87
C THR A 114 11.56 -12.13 3.86
N THR A 115 10.72 -13.16 3.87
CA THR A 115 10.73 -14.27 2.91
C THR A 115 9.38 -14.38 2.21
N SER A 116 9.36 -14.96 1.00
CA SER A 116 8.11 -15.18 0.27
C SER A 116 7.75 -16.65 0.06
N SER A 117 6.45 -16.95 0.09
CA SER A 117 5.85 -18.25 -0.25
C SER A 117 5.56 -18.41 -1.74
N LEU A 118 5.67 -17.35 -2.55
CA LEU A 118 5.40 -17.39 -3.99
C LEU A 118 6.54 -18.04 -4.78
N ASP A 119 7.73 -17.44 -4.68
CA ASP A 119 8.97 -17.84 -5.37
C ASP A 119 10.13 -16.95 -4.89
N ASP A 120 11.37 -17.40 -5.05
CA ASP A 120 12.57 -16.61 -4.73
C ASP A 120 12.67 -15.31 -5.58
N THR A 121 11.98 -15.28 -6.71
CA THR A 121 11.88 -14.11 -7.61
C THR A 121 10.80 -13.10 -7.23
N ALA A 122 10.06 -13.32 -6.14
CA ALA A 122 9.12 -12.32 -5.61
C ALA A 122 9.87 -11.08 -5.10
N SER A 123 9.22 -9.91 -5.21
CA SER A 123 9.81 -8.61 -4.91
C SER A 123 9.55 -8.16 -3.46
N PHE A 124 10.64 -7.99 -2.72
CA PHE A 124 10.61 -7.48 -1.35
C PHE A 124 10.33 -5.96 -1.34
N GLY A 125 9.32 -5.54 -0.58
CA GLY A 125 8.81 -4.17 -0.59
C GLY A 125 7.78 -3.88 -1.69
N LEU A 126 7.23 -4.92 -2.33
CA LEU A 126 6.11 -4.84 -3.26
C LEU A 126 5.15 -6.03 -3.10
N ASP A 127 5.65 -7.25 -3.30
CA ASP A 127 4.83 -8.48 -3.18
C ASP A 127 4.75 -8.93 -1.71
N PHE A 128 5.82 -8.68 -0.94
CA PHE A 128 5.90 -8.99 0.49
C PHE A 128 6.80 -8.01 1.25
N GLY A 129 6.70 -7.98 2.57
CA GLY A 129 7.54 -7.11 3.41
C GLY A 129 7.35 -5.61 3.15
N GLU A 130 6.15 -5.17 2.82
CA GLU A 130 5.85 -3.78 2.43
C GLU A 130 6.34 -2.75 3.45
N ILE A 131 6.23 -3.04 4.76
CA ILE A 131 6.62 -2.08 5.80
C ILE A 131 8.12 -1.75 5.77
N TYR A 132 8.96 -2.56 5.14
CA TYR A 132 10.39 -2.27 5.04
C TYR A 132 10.66 -1.16 4.01
N LYS A 133 9.87 -1.10 2.92
CA LYS A 133 10.02 -0.10 1.85
C LYS A 133 9.18 1.16 2.11
N ARG A 134 7.95 0.99 2.63
CA ARG A 134 6.93 2.05 2.68
C ARG A 134 5.89 1.84 3.79
N SER A 135 5.13 2.88 4.13
CA SER A 135 3.97 2.74 5.02
C SER A 135 2.77 2.23 4.24
N VAL A 136 1.82 1.62 4.94
CA VAL A 136 0.57 1.10 4.39
C VAL A 136 -0.59 1.57 5.26
N ILE A 137 -1.65 2.07 4.65
CA ILE A 137 -2.93 2.30 5.32
C ILE A 137 -3.87 1.14 4.99
N GLY A 138 -4.38 0.48 6.01
CA GLY A 138 -5.43 -0.52 5.89
C GLY A 138 -6.80 0.06 6.27
N VAL A 139 -7.72 0.16 5.31
CA VAL A 139 -9.12 0.47 5.58
C VAL A 139 -9.87 -0.83 5.81
N ARG A 140 -10.25 -1.09 7.06
CA ARG A 140 -10.96 -2.31 7.44
C ARG A 140 -12.46 -2.10 7.30
N VAL A 141 -13.13 -3.05 6.68
CA VAL A 141 -14.57 -3.00 6.37
C VAL A 141 -15.28 -4.12 7.12
N TYR A 142 -16.43 -3.79 7.71
CA TYR A 142 -17.21 -4.67 8.59
C TYR A 142 -18.60 -4.92 8.03
N GLY A 143 -19.07 -6.16 8.12
CA GLY A 143 -20.41 -6.55 7.70
C GLY A 143 -20.50 -6.89 6.21
N VAL A 144 -19.37 -7.23 5.58
CA VAL A 144 -19.36 -7.61 4.17
C VAL A 144 -19.88 -9.05 4.03
N PRO A 145 -20.94 -9.30 3.23
CA PRO A 145 -21.49 -10.63 3.04
C PRO A 145 -20.46 -11.65 2.53
N ALA A 146 -20.58 -12.91 2.97
CA ALA A 146 -19.67 -13.99 2.56
C ALA A 146 -19.63 -14.18 1.03
N ASN A 147 -20.78 -14.08 0.36
CA ASN A 147 -20.87 -14.18 -1.09
C ASN A 147 -20.15 -13.03 -1.82
N GLU A 148 -20.09 -11.81 -1.25
CA GLU A 148 -19.28 -10.72 -1.83
C GLU A 148 -17.78 -11.06 -1.74
N LYS A 149 -17.33 -11.64 -0.61
CA LYS A 149 -15.93 -12.08 -0.45
C LYS A 149 -15.57 -13.19 -1.44
N GLU A 150 -16.43 -14.20 -1.56
CA GLU A 150 -16.25 -15.30 -2.51
C GLU A 150 -16.24 -14.80 -3.97
N ALA A 151 -17.12 -13.86 -4.32
CA ALA A 151 -17.17 -13.27 -5.65
C ALA A 151 -15.90 -12.47 -5.99
N LEU A 152 -15.32 -11.75 -5.02
CA LEU A 152 -14.05 -11.05 -5.19
C LEU A 152 -12.91 -12.04 -5.48
N VAL A 153 -12.80 -13.11 -4.68
CA VAL A 153 -11.79 -14.18 -4.89
C VAL A 153 -11.96 -14.80 -6.27
N ALA A 154 -13.17 -15.18 -6.64
CA ALA A 154 -13.46 -15.78 -7.95
C ALA A 154 -13.07 -14.83 -9.10
N TYR A 155 -13.31 -13.52 -8.94
CA TYR A 155 -12.97 -12.55 -9.97
C TYR A 155 -11.45 -12.31 -10.06
N PHE A 156 -10.71 -12.34 -8.95
CA PHE A 156 -9.24 -12.28 -9.01
C PHE A 156 -8.65 -13.50 -9.70
N ASN A 157 -9.18 -14.70 -9.45
CA ASN A 157 -8.77 -15.91 -10.15
C ASN A 157 -9.07 -15.80 -11.65
N ARG A 158 -10.25 -15.27 -12.01
CA ARG A 158 -10.59 -15.02 -13.41
C ARG A 158 -9.61 -14.06 -14.11
N ILE A 159 -9.16 -12.99 -13.43
CA ILE A 159 -8.15 -12.09 -13.99
C ILE A 159 -6.84 -12.85 -14.29
N ASN A 160 -6.45 -13.80 -13.43
CA ASN A 160 -5.30 -14.67 -13.69
C ASN A 160 -5.54 -15.63 -14.86
N ASP A 161 -6.71 -16.26 -14.92
CA ASP A 161 -7.07 -17.15 -16.04
C ASP A 161 -6.98 -16.40 -17.37
N ASP A 162 -7.50 -15.17 -17.43
CA ASP A 162 -7.42 -14.29 -18.59
C ASP A 162 -5.97 -13.88 -18.91
N TYR A 163 -5.16 -13.57 -17.88
CA TYR A 163 -3.73 -13.26 -18.03
C TYR A 163 -2.95 -14.45 -18.61
N HIS A 164 -3.20 -15.68 -18.13
CA HIS A 164 -2.54 -16.88 -18.61
C HIS A 164 -2.94 -17.22 -20.05
N GLN A 165 -4.23 -17.06 -20.37
CA GLN A 165 -4.78 -17.28 -21.70
C GLN A 165 -4.42 -16.18 -22.71
N GLN A 166 -3.80 -15.08 -22.26
CA GLN A 166 -3.54 -13.90 -23.10
C GLN A 166 -4.82 -13.33 -23.69
N SER A 167 -5.90 -13.40 -22.91
CA SER A 167 -7.20 -12.87 -23.29
C SER A 167 -7.08 -11.37 -23.59
N SER A 168 -7.95 -10.90 -24.46
CA SER A 168 -8.11 -9.47 -24.76
C SER A 168 -9.57 -9.17 -25.00
N ASN A 169 -9.95 -7.89 -24.95
CA ASN A 169 -11.34 -7.46 -25.19
C ASN A 169 -12.34 -8.12 -24.23
N THR A 170 -11.98 -8.22 -22.95
CA THR A 170 -12.91 -8.61 -21.88
C THR A 170 -13.85 -7.45 -21.56
N GLU A 171 -14.91 -7.71 -20.80
CA GLU A 171 -15.86 -6.67 -20.38
C GLU A 171 -15.22 -5.57 -19.51
N TYR A 172 -14.05 -5.85 -18.93
CA TYR A 172 -13.35 -4.97 -18.02
C TYR A 172 -12.06 -4.39 -18.62
N HIS A 173 -11.57 -4.93 -19.75
CA HIS A 173 -10.40 -4.41 -20.44
C HIS A 173 -10.38 -4.72 -21.94
N ASP A 174 -10.12 -3.69 -22.74
CA ASP A 174 -10.06 -3.67 -24.20
C ASP A 174 -8.72 -4.11 -24.81
N ARG A 175 -7.70 -4.44 -24.00
CA ARG A 175 -6.39 -4.89 -24.48
C ARG A 175 -6.05 -6.25 -23.88
N GLU A 176 -4.90 -6.78 -24.27
CA GLU A 176 -4.31 -7.96 -23.64
C GLU A 176 -4.29 -7.79 -22.11
N ILE A 177 -4.76 -8.82 -21.41
CA ILE A 177 -4.70 -8.84 -19.94
C ILE A 177 -3.25 -9.05 -19.52
N LYS A 178 -2.64 -7.95 -19.06
CA LYS A 178 -1.33 -7.88 -18.43
C LYS A 178 -1.22 -6.60 -17.63
N TYR A 179 -0.24 -6.49 -16.75
CA TYR A 179 -0.03 -5.26 -16.02
C TYR A 179 0.32 -4.12 -16.99
N ASP A 180 -0.43 -3.02 -16.89
CA ASP A 180 -0.16 -1.79 -17.62
C ASP A 180 -0.45 -0.63 -16.68
N TYR A 181 0.59 0.15 -16.37
CA TYR A 181 0.53 1.27 -15.44
C TYR A 181 -0.60 2.25 -15.77
N MET A 182 -0.89 2.45 -17.06
CA MET A 182 -1.89 3.42 -17.54
C MET A 182 -3.27 2.79 -17.78
N HIS A 183 -3.37 1.48 -18.00
CA HIS A 183 -4.61 0.85 -18.47
C HIS A 183 -5.15 -0.29 -17.62
N LEU A 184 -4.31 -1.15 -17.03
CA LEU A 184 -4.70 -2.27 -16.17
C LEU A 184 -3.71 -2.38 -14.99
N ASN A 185 -3.81 -1.39 -14.10
CA ASN A 185 -2.99 -1.30 -12.90
C ASN A 185 -3.70 -1.85 -11.65
N CYS A 186 -3.06 -1.75 -10.48
CA CYS A 186 -3.60 -2.20 -9.20
C CYS A 186 -4.97 -1.60 -8.85
N ALA A 187 -5.17 -0.30 -9.09
CA ALA A 187 -6.44 0.35 -8.80
C ALA A 187 -7.56 -0.15 -9.71
N LYS A 188 -7.28 -0.33 -11.00
CA LYS A 188 -8.28 -0.85 -11.94
C LYS A 188 -8.63 -2.30 -11.62
N THR A 189 -7.63 -3.16 -11.40
CA THR A 189 -7.86 -4.60 -11.09
C THR A 189 -8.72 -4.78 -9.84
N ILE A 190 -8.46 -4.02 -8.77
CA ILE A 190 -9.35 -3.99 -7.59
C ILE A 190 -10.74 -3.45 -7.94
N GLY A 191 -10.83 -2.32 -8.65
CA GLY A 191 -12.10 -1.71 -9.03
C GLY A 191 -12.99 -2.63 -9.88
N VAL A 192 -12.43 -3.36 -10.85
CA VAL A 192 -13.18 -4.28 -11.71
C VAL A 192 -13.68 -5.50 -10.92
N ALA A 193 -12.92 -5.98 -9.93
CA ALA A 193 -13.37 -7.06 -9.05
C ALA A 193 -14.59 -6.64 -8.22
N PHE A 194 -14.62 -5.40 -7.71
CA PHE A 194 -15.81 -4.89 -7.03
C PHE A 194 -16.99 -4.67 -7.99
N LYS A 195 -16.76 -4.03 -9.14
CA LYS A 195 -17.84 -3.70 -10.09
C LYS A 195 -18.48 -4.94 -10.70
N PHE A 196 -17.66 -5.82 -11.28
CA PHE A 196 -18.12 -6.96 -12.06
C PHE A 196 -18.18 -8.26 -11.25
N GLY A 197 -17.37 -8.40 -10.21
CA GLY A 197 -17.42 -9.55 -9.30
C GLY A 197 -18.44 -9.35 -8.17
N ALA A 198 -18.22 -8.36 -7.32
CA ALA A 198 -19.03 -8.13 -6.11
C ALA A 198 -20.34 -7.33 -6.35
N GLY A 199 -20.65 -6.96 -7.59
CA GLY A 199 -21.89 -6.29 -7.95
C GLY A 199 -21.97 -4.81 -7.56
N TYR A 200 -20.85 -4.09 -7.59
CA TYR A 200 -20.80 -2.64 -7.32
C TYR A 200 -21.09 -1.89 -8.63
N GLN A 201 -22.31 -2.03 -9.15
CA GLN A 201 -22.67 -1.61 -10.51
C GLN A 201 -22.40 -0.14 -10.79
N ASP A 202 -22.64 0.73 -9.80
CA ASP A 202 -22.45 2.18 -9.88
C ASP A 202 -21.00 2.62 -9.67
N LEU A 203 -20.09 1.70 -9.31
CA LEU A 203 -18.67 2.02 -9.13
C LEU A 203 -18.06 2.41 -10.49
N GLU A 204 -17.71 3.68 -10.62
CA GLU A 204 -17.04 4.20 -11.80
C GLU A 204 -15.56 3.83 -11.80
N ILE A 205 -15.17 3.00 -12.76
CA ILE A 205 -13.77 2.62 -12.99
C ILE A 205 -13.21 3.56 -14.06
N SER A 206 -12.31 4.44 -13.63
CA SER A 206 -11.64 5.39 -14.52
C SER A 206 -10.76 4.63 -15.52
N GLY A 207 -11.24 4.49 -16.76
CA GLY A 207 -10.43 4.11 -17.92
C GLY A 207 -9.97 5.36 -18.68
N VAL A 208 -8.79 5.33 -19.30
CA VAL A 208 -8.38 6.39 -20.22
C VAL A 208 -9.38 6.42 -21.38
N ARG A 209 -10.30 7.39 -21.41
CA ARG A 209 -11.15 7.63 -22.58
C ARG A 209 -10.24 8.08 -23.72
N LEU A 210 -10.09 7.21 -24.73
CA LEU A 210 -9.33 7.46 -25.94
C LEU A 210 -10.08 8.47 -26.83
N PHE A 211 -10.10 9.75 -26.44
CA PHE A 211 -10.42 10.80 -27.41
C PHE A 211 -9.25 10.92 -28.38
N SER A 212 -9.51 10.50 -29.61
CA SER A 212 -8.59 10.61 -30.72
C SER A 212 -8.18 12.07 -30.92
N ARG A 213 -6.86 12.27 -31.18
CA ARG A 213 -6.23 13.48 -31.76
C ARG A 213 -5.66 14.58 -30.86
N VAL A 214 -5.59 14.46 -29.53
CA VAL A 214 -4.79 15.42 -28.74
C VAL A 214 -3.67 14.70 -27.99
N ARG A 215 -2.44 14.82 -28.52
CA ARG A 215 -1.16 14.29 -28.00
C ARG A 215 -0.75 14.79 -26.59
N VAL A 216 -1.66 15.36 -25.81
CA VAL A 216 -1.35 16.14 -24.59
C VAL A 216 -1.89 15.53 -23.28
N VAL A 217 -2.65 14.43 -23.31
CA VAL A 217 -3.28 13.89 -22.07
C VAL A 217 -2.45 12.82 -21.35
N ALA A 218 -1.23 12.51 -21.79
CA ALA A 218 -0.45 11.38 -21.26
C ALA A 218 0.27 11.61 -19.91
N ALA A 219 -0.02 12.71 -19.19
CA ALA A 219 0.50 12.96 -17.83
C ALA A 219 -0.60 13.36 -16.83
N ALA A 220 -1.88 13.28 -17.22
CA ALA A 220 -2.95 14.03 -16.57
C ALA A 220 -3.92 13.25 -15.66
N ASN A 221 -3.75 11.94 -15.45
CA ASN A 221 -4.60 11.16 -14.53
C ASN A 221 -3.79 10.68 -13.30
N ALA A 222 -3.23 11.65 -12.57
CA ALA A 222 -2.40 11.37 -11.42
C ALA A 222 -3.21 10.77 -10.26
N ASN A 223 -2.96 9.48 -10.00
CA ASN A 223 -3.28 8.70 -8.79
C ASN A 223 -4.67 8.07 -8.67
N ILE A 224 -4.91 7.19 -9.64
CA ILE A 224 -5.97 6.18 -9.69
C ILE A 224 -6.12 5.37 -8.37
N PRO A 225 -5.05 5.00 -7.61
CA PRO A 225 -5.19 4.26 -6.35
C PRO A 225 -5.96 4.96 -5.24
N THR A 226 -5.63 6.22 -4.89
CA THR A 226 -6.39 6.93 -3.82
C THR A 226 -7.78 7.28 -4.31
N GLU A 227 -7.95 7.63 -5.59
CA GLU A 227 -9.28 7.88 -6.16
C GLU A 227 -10.17 6.64 -6.01
N MET A 228 -9.67 5.48 -6.44
CA MET A 228 -10.39 4.20 -6.29
C MET A 228 -10.67 3.88 -4.83
N ALA A 229 -9.71 4.10 -3.93
CA ALA A 229 -9.91 3.91 -2.50
C ALA A 229 -11.03 4.82 -1.95
N MET A 230 -11.06 6.10 -2.33
CA MET A 230 -12.12 7.02 -1.89
C MET A 230 -13.50 6.60 -2.43
N LYS A 231 -13.57 6.17 -3.69
CA LYS A 231 -14.81 5.63 -4.29
C LYS A 231 -15.31 4.40 -3.54
N LEU A 232 -14.44 3.44 -3.24
CA LEU A 232 -14.81 2.24 -2.49
C LEU A 232 -15.29 2.55 -1.06
N ILE A 233 -14.62 3.46 -0.35
CA ILE A 233 -15.04 3.91 0.98
C ILE A 233 -16.45 4.51 0.94
N GLU A 234 -16.75 5.34 -0.07
CA GLU A 234 -18.08 5.90 -0.25
C GLU A 234 -19.13 4.82 -0.54
N GLU A 235 -18.81 3.85 -1.42
CA GLU A 235 -19.70 2.72 -1.72
C GLU A 235 -19.98 1.84 -0.51
N TRP A 236 -18.98 1.54 0.31
CA TRP A 236 -19.17 0.79 1.56
C TRP A 236 -20.05 1.55 2.55
N HIS A 237 -19.92 2.87 2.63
CA HIS A 237 -20.84 3.66 3.43
C HIS A 237 -22.28 3.59 2.91
N LYS A 238 -22.50 3.72 1.59
CA LYS A 238 -23.84 3.62 0.97
C LYS A 238 -24.50 2.26 1.25
N ARG A 239 -23.70 1.20 1.32
CA ARG A 239 -24.12 -0.17 1.67
C ARG A 239 -24.33 -0.39 3.17
N GLY A 240 -24.01 0.60 4.01
CA GLY A 240 -24.17 0.52 5.46
C GLY A 240 -23.07 -0.27 6.17
N PHE A 241 -21.94 -0.53 5.51
CA PHE A 241 -20.83 -1.24 6.12
C PHE A 241 -20.09 -0.35 7.13
N GLY A 242 -19.65 -0.96 8.22
CA GLY A 242 -18.79 -0.32 9.20
C GLY A 242 -17.38 -0.17 8.62
N MET A 243 -16.64 0.85 9.05
CA MET A 243 -15.25 1.02 8.63
C MET A 243 -14.39 1.61 9.75
N ASP A 244 -13.12 1.18 9.81
CA ASP A 244 -12.06 1.88 10.53
C ASP A 244 -10.71 1.75 9.81
N VAL A 245 -9.68 2.40 10.33
CA VAL A 245 -8.37 2.47 9.67
C VAL A 245 -7.22 2.03 10.58
N VAL A 246 -6.28 1.27 10.01
CA VAL A 246 -5.00 0.90 10.63
C VAL A 246 -3.87 1.52 9.82
N LEU A 247 -2.90 2.15 10.49
CA LEU A 247 -1.67 2.62 9.87
C LEU A 247 -0.52 1.66 10.21
N TYR A 248 0.05 0.99 9.21
CA TYR A 248 1.29 0.24 9.32
C TYR A 248 2.45 1.15 8.90
N LYS A 249 3.29 1.54 9.87
CA LYS A 249 4.40 2.46 9.63
C LYS A 249 5.59 1.74 9.01
N LYS A 250 6.22 2.44 8.07
CA LYS A 250 7.51 2.07 7.49
C LYS A 250 8.55 1.86 8.60
N TYR A 251 9.34 0.79 8.49
CA TYR A 251 10.53 0.58 9.30
C TYR A 251 11.66 1.50 8.83
N GLY A 252 12.09 2.41 9.71
CA GLY A 252 13.01 3.50 9.38
C GLY A 252 14.47 3.09 9.15
N ALA A 253 14.83 1.84 9.46
CA ALA A 253 16.22 1.39 9.47
C ALA A 253 16.52 0.25 8.47
N SER A 254 15.65 -0.01 7.49
CA SER A 254 15.95 -0.98 6.43
C SER A 254 17.07 -0.45 5.52
N THR A 255 18.21 -1.14 5.51
CA THR A 255 19.36 -0.85 4.64
C THR A 255 19.30 -1.61 3.31
N TYR A 256 18.24 -2.37 3.08
CA TYR A 256 18.06 -3.14 1.85
C TYR A 256 18.04 -2.23 0.62
N ILE A 257 18.76 -2.66 -0.42
CA ILE A 257 18.76 -2.05 -1.74
C ILE A 257 18.17 -3.08 -2.68
N ASP A 258 17.14 -2.67 -3.43
CA ASP A 258 16.53 -3.54 -4.43
C ASP A 258 17.47 -3.67 -5.64
N PRO A 259 17.97 -4.88 -5.94
CA PRO A 259 18.93 -5.07 -7.04
C PRO A 259 18.30 -4.81 -8.41
N HIS A 260 16.97 -4.71 -8.50
CA HIS A 260 16.25 -4.49 -9.75
C HIS A 260 16.00 -3.01 -10.08
N GLU A 261 16.22 -2.09 -9.14
CA GLU A 261 16.01 -0.66 -9.33
C GLU A 261 17.22 -0.01 -10.02
N GLU A 262 16.99 0.92 -10.95
CA GLU A 262 18.08 1.61 -11.65
C GLU A 262 18.85 2.56 -10.70
N GLU A 263 18.14 3.23 -9.80
CA GLU A 263 18.75 4.03 -8.73
C GLU A 263 18.92 3.15 -7.47
N GLN A 264 20.16 2.80 -7.14
CA GLN A 264 20.50 1.97 -5.98
C GLN A 264 20.35 2.78 -4.68
N VAL A 265 19.12 2.87 -4.16
CA VAL A 265 18.77 3.60 -2.94
C VAL A 265 18.33 2.62 -1.85
N MET A 266 18.84 2.81 -0.63
CA MET A 266 18.39 2.02 0.51
C MET A 266 16.94 2.33 0.85
N PHE A 267 16.20 1.32 1.32
CA PHE A 267 14.80 1.48 1.67
C PHE A 267 14.56 2.59 2.70
N LYS A 268 15.40 2.73 3.74
CA LYS A 268 15.29 3.84 4.71
C LYS A 268 15.31 5.24 4.08
N ASP A 269 16.02 5.41 2.96
CA ASP A 269 16.22 6.69 2.28
C ASP A 269 15.17 6.95 1.19
N LEU A 270 14.33 5.96 0.89
CA LEU A 270 13.20 6.14 -0.02
C LEU A 270 12.14 7.05 0.58
N PRO A 271 11.52 7.93 -0.24
CA PRO A 271 10.28 8.61 0.11
C PRO A 271 9.23 7.67 0.70
N ASN A 272 8.40 8.21 1.57
CA ASN A 272 7.27 7.53 2.19
C ASN A 272 6.06 8.44 2.15
N ARG A 273 5.45 8.59 0.96
CA ARG A 273 4.46 9.63 0.68
C ARG A 273 3.06 9.04 0.50
N PHE A 274 2.05 9.62 1.14
CA PHE A 274 0.67 9.18 0.94
C PHE A 274 0.24 9.40 -0.52
N PRO A 275 -0.45 8.45 -1.19
CA PRO A 275 -0.75 8.62 -2.61
C PRO A 275 -1.75 9.77 -2.86
N SER A 276 -1.51 10.56 -3.91
CA SER A 276 -2.19 11.84 -4.12
C SER A 276 -3.02 11.99 -5.41
N VAL A 277 -4.34 12.19 -5.31
CA VAL A 277 -5.37 12.21 -6.39
C VAL A 277 -5.19 13.32 -7.43
N LEU A 278 -4.43 14.39 -7.14
CA LEU A 278 -4.35 15.56 -8.02
C LEU A 278 -3.10 16.44 -7.82
N SER A 279 -2.07 16.05 -7.05
CA SER A 279 -0.89 16.93 -6.95
C SER A 279 -0.20 16.99 -8.32
N ARG A 280 -0.51 18.02 -9.11
CA ARG A 280 0.21 18.42 -10.32
C ARG A 280 1.67 18.81 -9.99
N ASP A 281 2.02 18.80 -8.72
CA ASP A 281 3.35 18.97 -8.15
C ASP A 281 4.20 17.69 -8.30
N PHE A 282 4.31 17.21 -9.54
CA PHE A 282 5.36 16.28 -9.96
C PHE A 282 6.69 17.01 -10.08
N ARG A 283 7.07 17.75 -9.04
CA ARG A 283 8.41 18.28 -8.87
C ARG A 283 9.08 17.51 -7.77
N ARG A 284 10.25 16.96 -8.08
CA ARG A 284 11.17 16.24 -7.18
C ARG A 284 11.39 16.94 -5.82
N GLU A 285 11.08 18.24 -5.74
CA GLU A 285 11.36 19.16 -4.62
C GLU A 285 10.14 19.53 -3.75
N GLN A 286 8.89 19.29 -4.18
CA GLN A 286 7.70 19.72 -3.44
C GLN A 286 7.26 18.65 -2.42
N GLY A 287 7.74 18.81 -1.19
CA GLY A 287 7.61 17.84 -0.11
C GLY A 287 6.26 17.75 0.62
N ALA A 288 5.16 18.35 0.12
CA ALA A 288 3.86 18.29 0.81
C ALA A 288 2.65 18.37 -0.14
N TYR A 289 1.56 17.68 0.23
CA TYR A 289 0.27 17.71 -0.46
C TYR A 289 -0.59 18.85 0.08
N GLU A 290 -0.99 19.79 -0.78
CA GLU A 290 -1.72 21.01 -0.38
C GLU A 290 -3.12 21.12 -1.01
N ASP A 291 -3.44 20.27 -1.98
CA ASP A 291 -4.73 20.25 -2.65
C ASP A 291 -5.82 19.60 -1.77
N PHE A 292 -7.06 19.98 -2.07
CA PHE A 292 -8.22 19.62 -1.27
C PHE A 292 -8.43 18.10 -1.20
N ASP A 293 -8.29 17.37 -2.30
CA ASP A 293 -8.63 15.94 -2.35
C ASP A 293 -7.66 15.11 -1.50
N ASN A 294 -6.37 15.47 -1.50
CA ASN A 294 -5.38 14.77 -0.68
C ASN A 294 -5.50 15.11 0.78
N LEU A 295 -5.71 16.39 1.09
CA LEU A 295 -6.01 16.78 2.46
C LEU A 295 -7.29 16.08 2.95
N TYR A 296 -8.32 15.97 2.11
CA TYR A 296 -9.56 15.28 2.45
C TYR A 296 -9.31 13.79 2.75
N ALA A 297 -8.63 13.07 1.85
CA ALA A 297 -8.32 11.66 2.04
C ALA A 297 -7.48 11.43 3.31
N MET A 298 -6.43 12.24 3.52
CA MET A 298 -5.59 12.16 4.72
C MET A 298 -6.40 12.40 6.01
N TYR A 299 -7.26 13.44 6.03
CA TYR A 299 -8.10 13.71 7.19
C TYR A 299 -9.13 12.62 7.44
N LEU A 300 -9.78 12.12 6.39
CA LEU A 300 -10.77 11.07 6.49
C LEU A 300 -10.15 9.81 7.12
N LEU A 301 -9.05 9.35 6.55
CA LEU A 301 -8.33 8.15 7.02
C LEU A 301 -7.78 8.35 8.44
N TYR A 302 -7.26 9.55 8.75
CA TYR A 302 -6.85 9.87 10.11
C TYR A 302 -8.03 9.83 11.08
N ASN A 303 -9.16 10.44 10.76
CA ASN A 303 -10.34 10.51 11.65
C ASN A 303 -10.95 9.12 11.90
N MET A 304 -10.92 8.25 10.89
CA MET A 304 -11.33 6.84 10.99
C MET A 304 -10.26 5.93 11.60
N GLY A 305 -9.06 6.45 11.88
CA GLY A 305 -7.94 5.68 12.44
C GLY A 305 -8.26 5.09 13.81
N LYS A 306 -7.99 3.80 13.97
CA LYS A 306 -8.10 3.06 15.23
C LYS A 306 -6.76 2.65 15.80
N TYR A 307 -5.84 2.16 14.95
CA TYR A 307 -4.51 1.73 15.38
C TYR A 307 -3.40 2.33 14.52
N SER A 308 -2.24 2.53 15.13
CA SER A 308 -0.97 2.63 14.42
C SER A 308 -0.02 1.54 14.90
N VAL A 309 0.50 0.77 13.96
CA VAL A 309 1.45 -0.32 14.18
C VAL A 309 2.82 0.13 13.66
N LEU A 310 3.87 -0.11 14.45
CA LEU A 310 5.25 0.14 14.05
C LEU A 310 6.13 -1.06 14.34
N LEU A 311 7.26 -1.15 13.64
CA LEU A 311 8.36 -2.04 13.97
C LEU A 311 9.41 -1.26 14.78
N ASN A 312 9.61 -1.65 16.04
CA ASN A 312 10.49 -0.92 16.94
C ASN A 312 11.96 -1.19 16.60
N GLU A 313 12.72 -0.14 16.34
CA GLU A 313 14.11 -0.26 15.87
C GLU A 313 15.06 -0.90 16.89
N ARG A 314 14.80 -0.76 18.19
CA ARG A 314 15.67 -1.30 19.24
C ARG A 314 15.36 -2.77 19.54
N THR A 315 14.07 -3.08 19.70
CA THR A 315 13.62 -4.41 20.12
C THR A 315 13.40 -5.35 18.94
N LYS A 316 13.29 -4.83 17.71
CA LYS A 316 12.94 -5.56 16.49
C LYS A 316 11.57 -6.26 16.56
N LEU A 317 10.70 -5.80 17.47
CA LEU A 317 9.35 -6.29 17.65
C LEU A 317 8.33 -5.29 17.11
N LEU A 318 7.22 -5.82 16.60
CA LEU A 318 6.06 -5.03 16.21
C LEU A 318 5.30 -4.56 17.47
N ALA A 319 4.77 -3.34 17.43
CA ALA A 319 4.02 -2.75 18.54
C ALA A 319 2.89 -1.85 18.04
N THR A 320 1.80 -1.78 18.81
CA THR A 320 0.78 -0.74 18.65
C THR A 320 1.27 0.55 19.29
N GLU A 321 1.68 1.52 18.48
CA GLU A 321 2.18 2.82 18.94
C GLU A 321 1.06 3.66 19.55
N LYS A 322 -0.08 3.69 18.84
CA LYS A 322 -1.24 4.51 19.20
C LYS A 322 -2.50 3.72 18.98
N SER A 323 -3.48 3.94 19.84
CA SER A 323 -4.86 3.51 19.64
C SER A 323 -5.79 4.68 19.94
N LYS A 324 -6.92 4.74 19.22
CA LYS A 324 -8.01 5.67 19.52
C LYS A 324 -9.34 5.09 19.06
N ASN A 325 -10.43 5.68 19.53
CA ASN A 325 -11.76 5.35 19.03
C ASN A 325 -11.93 5.94 17.62
N PRO A 326 -12.23 5.12 16.60
CA PRO A 326 -12.42 5.60 15.25
C PRO A 326 -13.71 6.43 15.17
N MET A 327 -13.67 7.54 14.45
CA MET A 327 -14.89 8.29 14.14
C MET A 327 -15.69 7.55 13.07
N PRO A 328 -17.02 7.39 13.23
CA PRO A 328 -17.87 6.85 12.17
C PRO A 328 -17.75 7.66 10.88
N TYR A 329 -17.82 6.99 9.72
CA TYR A 329 -17.58 7.60 8.42
C TYR A 329 -18.32 8.94 8.20
N PRO A 330 -19.63 9.09 8.47
CA PRO A 330 -20.33 10.36 8.20
C PRO A 330 -19.72 11.55 8.95
N GLY A 331 -19.39 11.35 10.22
CA GLY A 331 -18.73 12.36 11.04
C GLY A 331 -17.30 12.63 10.56
N ALA A 332 -16.57 11.57 10.22
CA ALA A 332 -15.19 11.65 9.76
C ALA A 332 -15.07 12.41 8.43
N ALA A 333 -15.97 12.14 7.49
CA ALA A 333 -16.06 12.79 6.19
C ALA A 333 -16.41 14.28 6.31
N GLU A 334 -17.40 14.63 7.14
CA GLU A 334 -17.77 16.04 7.35
C GLU A 334 -16.63 16.84 8.01
N LEU A 335 -15.97 16.25 9.01
CA LEU A 335 -14.80 16.88 9.62
C LEU A 335 -13.62 16.99 8.65
N ALA A 336 -13.37 15.95 7.85
CA ALA A 336 -12.32 15.95 6.83
C ALA A 336 -12.55 17.03 5.78
N LYS A 337 -13.78 17.16 5.27
CA LYS A 337 -14.18 18.18 4.29
C LYS A 337 -13.96 19.58 4.82
N ARG A 338 -14.38 19.87 6.06
CA ARG A 338 -14.16 21.18 6.69
C ARG A 338 -12.68 21.49 6.89
N SER A 339 -11.89 20.52 7.35
CA SER A 339 -10.45 20.69 7.56
C SER A 339 -9.69 20.88 6.25
N ALA A 340 -9.95 20.04 5.24
CA ALA A 340 -9.36 20.15 3.90
C ALA A 340 -9.70 21.48 3.22
N LYS A 341 -10.95 21.97 3.35
CA LYS A 341 -11.36 23.27 2.81
C LYS A 341 -10.63 24.42 3.50
N SER A 342 -10.49 24.37 4.83
CA SER A 342 -9.73 25.36 5.59
C SER A 342 -8.28 25.42 5.12
N ASP A 343 -7.61 24.26 5.08
CA ASP A 343 -6.16 24.22 4.94
C ASP A 343 -5.74 24.42 3.49
N SER A 344 -6.45 23.84 2.52
CA SER A 344 -6.24 24.14 1.09
C SER A 344 -6.47 25.61 0.74
N ALA A 345 -7.36 26.32 1.45
CA ALA A 345 -7.56 27.75 1.24
C ALA A 345 -6.42 28.60 1.83
N LYS A 346 -5.86 28.18 2.97
CA LYS A 346 -4.71 28.85 3.58
C LYS A 346 -3.42 28.62 2.80
N TYR A 347 -3.19 27.40 2.31
CA TYR A 347 -2.08 27.09 1.39
C TYR A 347 -2.13 27.97 0.13
N ARG A 348 -3.29 28.03 -0.53
CA ARG A 348 -3.51 28.91 -1.70
C ARG A 348 -3.26 30.39 -1.44
N ARG A 349 -3.36 30.84 -0.19
CA ARG A 349 -3.13 32.23 0.22
C ARG A 349 -1.72 32.47 0.78
N HIS A 350 -0.85 31.44 0.79
CA HIS A 350 0.48 31.45 1.38
C HIS A 350 0.50 32.01 2.82
N LEU A 351 -0.55 31.74 3.59
CA LEU A 351 -0.63 32.19 4.98
C LEU A 351 0.28 31.32 5.85
N LEU A 352 0.87 31.90 6.89
CA LEU A 352 1.49 31.11 7.94
C LEU A 352 0.38 30.48 8.80
N PHE A 353 0.29 29.16 8.77
CA PHE A 353 -0.63 28.42 9.63
C PHE A 353 -0.06 27.05 9.98
N LYS A 354 -0.51 26.51 11.10
CA LYS A 354 -0.33 25.10 11.43
C LYS A 354 -1.49 24.32 10.83
N PRO A 355 -1.24 23.35 9.92
CA PRO A 355 -2.30 22.49 9.42
C PRO A 355 -3.01 21.79 10.57
N LYS A 356 -4.31 21.55 10.42
CA LYS A 356 -5.00 20.64 11.34
C LYS A 356 -4.39 19.26 11.13
N GLY A 357 -4.11 18.50 12.19
CA GLY A 357 -3.44 17.19 12.11
C GLY A 357 -1.94 17.20 12.45
N THR A 358 -1.31 16.04 12.39
CA THR A 358 0.11 15.82 12.71
C THR A 358 0.75 15.06 11.55
N ARG A 359 1.91 15.50 11.06
CA ARG A 359 2.60 14.74 10.01
C ARG A 359 3.06 13.39 10.57
N ILE A 360 3.11 12.38 9.71
CA ILE A 360 3.67 11.08 10.08
C ILE A 360 5.15 11.28 10.45
N GLY A 361 5.51 10.97 11.70
CA GLY A 361 6.85 11.17 12.23
C GLY A 361 7.05 12.45 13.04
N GLU A 362 6.09 13.39 13.05
CA GLU A 362 6.14 14.53 13.96
C GLU A 362 5.66 14.14 15.37
N THR A 363 6.41 14.53 16.40
CA THR A 363 5.95 14.53 17.78
C THR A 363 4.70 15.40 17.90
N ALA A 364 3.66 14.89 18.56
CA ALA A 364 2.42 15.65 18.78
C ALA A 364 2.73 16.90 19.63
N ASP A 365 2.74 18.06 18.98
CA ASP A 365 2.87 19.32 19.68
C ASP A 365 1.51 19.71 20.28
N ASN A 366 1.31 19.31 21.54
CA ASN A 366 0.13 19.57 22.36
C ASN A 366 0.17 20.92 23.09
N THR A 367 1.16 21.78 22.84
CA THR A 367 1.30 23.08 23.55
C THR A 367 0.08 23.99 23.36
N HIS A 368 -0.60 23.87 22.21
CA HIS A 368 -1.83 24.60 21.90
C HIS A 368 -3.07 24.16 22.70
N LEU A 369 -3.07 22.99 23.35
CA LEU A 369 -4.17 22.55 24.22
C LEU A 369 -4.18 23.28 25.58
N TYR A 370 -3.10 24.00 25.91
CA TYR A 370 -2.94 24.76 27.15
C TYR A 370 -2.86 26.28 26.93
N ASN A 371 -2.92 26.73 25.67
CA ASN A 371 -3.05 28.15 25.35
C ASN A 371 -4.52 28.56 25.46
N PHE A 372 -4.98 28.79 26.68
CA PHE A 372 -6.15 29.64 26.91
C PHE A 372 -5.77 31.05 26.48
N SER A 373 -6.42 31.59 25.45
CA SER A 373 -6.33 33.02 25.19
C SER A 373 -6.90 33.75 26.40
N GLU A 374 -6.21 34.79 26.88
CA GLU A 374 -6.66 35.60 28.02
C GLU A 374 -8.03 36.28 27.81
N SER A 375 -8.62 36.17 26.62
CA SER A 375 -9.98 36.58 26.32
C SER A 375 -11.07 35.76 27.01
N ASP A 376 -10.77 34.54 27.50
CA ASP A 376 -11.76 33.69 28.19
C ASP A 376 -11.78 33.90 29.72
N LYS A 377 -11.03 34.90 30.22
CA LYS A 377 -11.08 35.32 31.63
C LYS A 377 -11.79 36.67 31.77
N ARG A 378 -13.12 36.64 31.77
CA ARG A 378 -14.07 37.60 32.39
C ARG A 378 -15.49 37.05 32.15
N ALA A 379 -15.98 36.07 32.94
CA ALA A 379 -16.54 36.16 34.30
C ALA A 379 -17.87 36.95 34.36
N PRO A 380 -18.84 36.64 35.26
CA PRO A 380 -19.15 35.41 36.00
C PRO A 380 -20.26 34.55 35.37
#